data_AF-A0A1D8IQT1-F1
#
_entry.id   AF-A0A1D8IQT1-F1
#
_cell.length_a   1.000
_cell.length_b   1.000
_cell.length_c   1.000
_cell.angle_alpha   90.00
_cell.angle_beta   90.00
_cell.angle_gamma   90.00
#
_symmetry.space_group_name_H-M   'P 1'
#
loop_
_entity.id
_entity.type
_entity.pdbx_description
1 polymer ?
#
loop_
_entity_poly.entity_id
_entity_poly.type
_entity_poly.pdbx_seq_one_letter_code
_entity_poly.pdbx_strand_id
1 'polypeptide(L)' 'MSYKTMLNNMKTEAKSIGANAIISIKEIYLMSDKTIYRMPHRSEAVVRPPVRTPALTGTAIRYLK' A
#
# COMPACT_ATOMS: atom_id res chain seq x y z
N MET A 1 -6.25 -8.59 3.41
CA MET A 1 -4.85 -8.65 3.90
C MET A 1 -4.86 -8.43 5.40
N SER A 2 -4.17 -9.23 6.20
CA SER A 2 -4.17 -9.07 7.67
C SER A 2 -3.16 -8.01 8.12
N TYR A 3 -3.46 -7.27 9.19
CA TYR A 3 -2.55 -6.31 9.83
C TYR A 3 -1.17 -6.93 10.12
N LYS A 4 -1.15 -8.19 10.59
CA LYS A 4 0.10 -8.93 10.86
C LYS A 4 0.98 -9.08 9.61
N THR A 5 0.36 -9.36 8.47
CA THR A 5 1.05 -9.48 7.18
C THR A 5 1.61 -8.13 6.73
N MET A 6 0.82 -7.06 6.83
CA MET A 6 1.26 -5.71 6.47
C MET A 6 2.44 -5.24 7.35
N LEU A 7 2.37 -5.50 8.66
CA LEU A 7 3.43 -5.14 9.60
C LEU A 7 4.73 -5.90 9.29
N ASN A 8 4.64 -7.19 8.96
CA ASN A 8 5.80 -7.98 8.57
C ASN A 8 6.44 -7.44 7.29
N ASN A 9 5.64 -7.11 6.28
CA ASN A 9 6.14 -6.51 5.04
C ASN A 9 6.86 -5.17 5.30
N MET A 10 6.26 -4.30 6.11
CA MET A 10 6.88 -3.03 6.49
C MET A 10 8.21 -3.23 7.23
N LYS A 11 8.29 -4.23 8.13
CA LYS A 11 9.55 -4.57 8.82
C LYS A 11 10.61 -5.08 7.84
N THR A 12 10.23 -5.91 6.87
CA THR A 12 11.16 -6.41 5.85
C THR A 12 11.69 -5.29 4.96
N GLU A 13 10.85 -4.34 4.57
CA GLU A 13 11.25 -3.16 3.80
C GLU A 13 12.14 -2.22 4.60
N ALA A 14 11.79 -1.93 5.86
CA ALA A 14 12.63 -1.12 6.74
C ALA A 14 14.03 -1.75 6.94
N LYS A 15 14.09 -3.08 7.04
CA LYS A 15 15.36 -3.80 7.13
C LYS A 15 16.17 -3.72 5.82
N SER A 16 15.53 -3.77 4.65
CA SER A 16 16.23 -3.71 3.36
C SER A 16 16.89 -2.36 3.12
N ILE A 17 16.32 -1.27 3.66
CA ILE A 17 16.91 0.08 3.61
C ILE A 17 17.89 0.37 4.76
N GLY A 18 18.16 -0.61 5.63
CA GLY A 18 19.11 -0.48 6.74
C GLY A 18 18.60 0.40 7.89
N ALA A 19 17.28 0.52 8.07
CA ALA A 19 16.71 1.23 9.20
C ALA A 19 16.84 0.43 10.49
N ASN A 20 17.02 1.12 11.60
CA ASN A 20 17.08 0.54 12.95
C ASN A 20 15.71 0.48 13.62
N ALA A 21 14.82 1.42 13.30
CA ALA A 21 13.49 1.53 13.90
C ALA A 21 12.47 2.04 12.88
N ILE A 22 11.20 1.73 13.13
CA ILE A 22 10.04 2.33 12.46
C ILE A 22 9.24 3.07 13.53
N ILE A 23 8.95 4.34 13.32
CA ILE A 23 8.13 5.17 14.20
C ILE A 23 6.85 5.63 13.50
N SER A 24 5.89 6.13 14.28
CA SER A 24 4.66 6.75 13.77
C SER A 24 3.84 5.86 12.82
N ILE A 25 3.68 4.58 13.19
CA ILE A 25 2.91 3.62 12.39
C ILE A 25 1.42 4.00 12.43
N LYS A 26 0.82 4.15 11.26
CA LYS A 26 -0.60 4.47 11.08
C LYS A 26 -1.19 3.58 10.00
N GLU A 27 -2.38 3.03 10.27
CA GLU A 27 -3.19 2.38 9.25
C GLU A 27 -3.99 3.43 8.47
N ILE A 28 -3.86 3.37 7.15
CA ILE A 28 -4.60 4.21 6.22
C ILE A 28 -5.34 3.32 5.23
N TYR A 29 -6.34 3.89 4.57
CA TYR A 29 -7.03 3.23 3.48
C TYR A 29 -6.75 3.98 2.19
N LEU A 30 -6.12 3.29 1.25
CA LEU A 30 -5.90 3.80 -0.09
C LEU A 30 -7.14 3.49 -0.93
N MET A 31 -7.56 4.46 -1.75
CA MET A 31 -8.61 4.27 -2.74
C MET A 31 -7.92 4.14 -4.09
N SER A 32 -8.17 3.05 -4.81
CA SER A 32 -7.71 2.95 -6.19
C SER A 32 -8.49 3.90 -7.09
N ASP A 33 -7.86 4.42 -8.13
CA ASP A 33 -8.56 5.21 -9.14
C ASP A 33 -9.61 4.37 -9.88
N LYS A 34 -10.68 5.05 -10.31
CA LYS A 34 -11.70 4.46 -11.19
C LYS A 34 -11.07 4.17 -12.54
N THR A 35 -10.83 2.90 -12.83
CA THR A 35 -10.29 2.47 -14.13
C THR A 35 -11.43 2.19 -15.11
N ILE A 36 -11.36 2.84 -16.27
CA ILE A 36 -12.32 2.67 -17.38
C ILE A 36 -11.61 1.88 -18.47
N TYR A 37 -12.09 0.67 -18.74
CA TYR A 37 -11.57 -0.17 -19.82
C TYR A 37 -12.51 -0.08 -21.02
N ARG A 38 -12.00 0.42 -22.16
CA ARG A 38 -12.68 0.27 -23.45
C ARG A 38 -12.21 -1.04 -24.08
N MET A 39 -13.14 -1.99 -24.20
CA MET A 39 -12.88 -3.24 -24.92
C MET A 39 -13.21 -3.05 -26.41
N PRO A 40 -12.37 -3.51 -27.34
CA PRO A 40 -12.57 -3.28 -28.78
C PRO A 40 -13.81 -3.96 -29.36
N HIS A 41 -14.42 -4.91 -28.64
CA HIS A 41 -15.61 -5.66 -29.08
C HIS A 41 -16.88 -5.31 -28.29
N ARG A 42 -16.83 -4.32 -27.37
CA ARG A 42 -18.00 -3.86 -26.61
C ARG A 42 -18.28 -2.40 -26.96
N SER A 43 -19.55 -2.10 -27.21
CA SER A 43 -20.04 -0.73 -27.42
C SER A 43 -19.95 0.12 -26.15
N GLU A 44 -19.95 -0.51 -24.97
CA GLU A 44 -19.92 0.17 -23.67
C GLU A 44 -18.60 -0.04 -22.93
N ALA A 45 -18.14 1.03 -22.26
CA ALA A 45 -16.93 0.98 -21.46
C ALA A 45 -17.20 0.25 -20.14
N VAL A 46 -16.31 -0.69 -19.77
CA VAL A 46 -16.40 -1.39 -18.50
C VAL A 46 -15.74 -0.53 -17.43
N VAL A 47 -16.55 -0.11 -16.45
CA VAL A 47 -16.10 0.68 -15.30
C VAL A 47 -15.85 -0.26 -14.13
N ARG A 48 -14.62 -0.28 -13.61
CA ARG A 48 -14.36 -0.91 -12.31
C ARG A 48 -14.54 0.12 -11.18
N PRO A 49 -15.36 -0.19 -10.16
CA PRO A 49 -15.49 0.69 -9.01
C PRO A 49 -14.16 0.79 -8.25
N PRO A 50 -13.90 1.92 -7.58
CA PRO A 50 -12.70 2.08 -6.76
C PRO A 50 -12.69 1.02 -5.65
N VAL A 51 -11.54 0.38 -5.46
CA VAL A 51 -11.33 -0.61 -4.41
C VAL A 51 -10.61 0.07 -3.25
N ARG A 52 -11.15 -0.09 -2.05
CA ARG A 52 -10.53 0.38 -0.81
C ARG A 52 -9.56 -0.68 -0.32
N THR A 53 -8.27 -0.34 -0.24
CA THR A 53 -7.21 -1.25 0.23
C THR A 53 -6.56 -0.71 1.51
N PRO A 54 -6.46 -1.51 2.57
CA PRO A 54 -5.72 -1.10 3.77
C PRO A 54 -4.22 -1.07 3.47
N ALA A 55 -3.54 -0.07 4.02
CA ALA A 55 -2.09 0.07 3.95
C ALA A 55 -1.55 0.58 5.29
N LEU A 56 -0.34 0.17 5.66
CA LEU A 56 0.38 0.73 6.79
C LEU A 56 1.39 1.75 6.29
N THR A 57 1.45 2.89 6.96
CA THR A 57 2.46 3.93 6.77
C THR A 57 3.24 4.12 8.05
N GLY A 58 4.54 4.42 7.94
CA GLY A 58 5.41 4.73 9.08
C GLY A 58 6.71 5.36 8.61
N THR A 59 7.48 5.95 9.53
CA THR A 59 8.77 6.57 9.23
C THR A 59 9.89 5.66 9.68
N ALA A 60 10.75 5.25 8.76
CA ALA A 60 11.93 4.46 9.06
C ALA A 60 13.09 5.37 9.48
N ILE A 61 13.75 5.05 10.60
CA ILE A 61 14.89 5.80 11.14
C ILE A 61 16.12 4.91 11.17
N ARG A 62 17.24 5.48 10.73
CA ARG A 62 18.58 4.89 10.88
C ARG A 62 19.38 5.76 11.85
N TYR A 63 19.96 5.16 12.88
CA TYR A 63 20.87 5.87 13.77
C TYR A 63 22.27 5.85 13.17
N LEU A 64 22.88 7.02 13.00
CA LEU A 64 24.31 7.12 12.73
C LEU A 64 25.02 6.83 14.06
N LYS A 65 25.86 5.78 14.07
CA LYS A 65 26.73 5.46 15.20
C LYS A 65 27.92 6.38 15.22
#